data_AF-A0A2I0VLE1-F1
#
_entry.id   AF-A0A2I0VLE1-F1
#
_cell.length_a   1.000
_cell.length_b   1.000
_cell.length_c   1.000
_cell.angle_alpha   90.00
_cell.angle_beta   90.00
_cell.angle_gamma   90.00
#
_symmetry.space_group_name_H-M   'P 1'
#
loop_
_entity.id
_entity.type
_entity.pdbx_description
1 polymer ?
#
loop_
_entity_poly.entity_id
_entity_poly.type
_entity_poly.pdbx_seq_one_letter_code
_entity_poly.pdbx_strand_id
1 'polypeptide(L)'
;MQKDCNLVLYEHDDAIWESNTPEMGSNCSLVLQSNGELHIFSDVGAPVWRTETSHENGKYALVLQPNGNVVVYGSPIWSTGTHTQTSTLLSSSILLILIASCSSTWFGYPASPGNVLRSGEELSIGKSLSIGNYTLTMRKDCNLVLYENDDSIWESNTSEMGRICSLVLQSNGELQILSELAPLVWKTETGTGNGNYALVLQPNGNVVIYGSPIWSTGTHTKSKTLNAPRTNFSPKIQNP
;
A
#
# COMPACT_ATOMS: atom_id res chain seq x y z
N MET A 1 9.40 -11.10 8.83
CA MET A 1 9.48 -12.56 9.04
C MET A 1 10.63 -12.82 10.00
N GLN A 2 10.37 -13.53 11.08
CA GLN A 2 11.40 -13.91 12.05
C GLN A 2 12.05 -15.25 11.65
N LYS A 3 13.17 -15.59 12.31
CA LYS A 3 13.92 -16.83 12.02
C LYS A 3 13.16 -18.10 12.39
N ASP A 4 12.23 -18.00 13.34
CA ASP A 4 11.36 -19.07 13.82
C ASP A 4 10.13 -19.28 12.93
N CYS A 5 10.05 -18.66 11.75
CA CYS A 5 8.89 -18.69 10.86
C CYS A 5 7.65 -17.95 11.37
N ASN A 6 7.76 -17.16 12.44
CA ASN A 6 6.68 -16.27 12.85
C ASN A 6 6.73 -14.98 12.03
N LEU A 7 5.63 -14.64 11.34
CA LEU A 7 5.44 -13.33 10.74
C LEU A 7 4.85 -12.41 11.79
N VAL A 8 5.64 -11.45 12.26
CA VAL A 8 5.20 -10.48 13.27
C VAL A 8 5.24 -9.08 12.69
N LEU A 9 4.18 -8.33 12.96
CA LEU A 9 4.12 -6.91 12.74
C LEU A 9 4.41 -6.19 14.06
N TYR A 10 5.41 -5.33 14.03
CA TYR A 10 5.86 -4.54 15.17
C TYR A 10 5.47 -3.07 15.00
N GLU A 11 5.01 -2.46 16.08
CA GLU A 11 4.99 -1.01 16.24
C GLU A 11 6.05 -0.65 17.29
N HIS A 12 7.12 0.03 16.86
CA HIS A 12 8.34 0.14 17.65
C HIS A 12 8.87 -1.27 18.00
N ASP A 13 8.91 -1.62 19.29
CA ASP A 13 9.33 -2.92 19.79
C ASP A 13 8.14 -3.79 20.25
N ASP A 14 6.91 -3.26 20.16
CA ASP A 14 5.70 -3.97 20.57
C ASP A 14 5.14 -4.78 19.40
N ALA A 15 5.00 -6.10 19.59
CA ALA A 15 4.31 -6.96 18.64
C ALA A 15 2.81 -6.62 18.66
N ILE A 16 2.28 -6.12 17.54
CA ILE A 16 0.88 -5.72 17.42
C ILE A 16 0.02 -6.76 16.67
N TRP A 17 0.67 -7.66 15.93
CA TRP A 17 0.03 -8.81 15.28
C TRP A 17 1.08 -9.88 14.95
N GLU A 18 0.66 -11.14 14.96
CA GLU A 18 1.52 -12.26 14.57
C GLU A 18 0.74 -13.39 13.88
N SER A 19 1.42 -14.16 13.02
CA SER A 19 0.86 -15.34 12.37
C SER A 19 0.70 -16.53 13.32
N ASN A 20 1.26 -16.47 14.53
CA ASN A 20 1.28 -17.54 15.53
C ASN A 20 1.90 -18.84 14.98
N THR A 21 3.01 -18.71 14.25
CA THR A 21 3.70 -19.85 13.62
C THR A 21 5.17 -20.04 14.03
N PRO A 22 5.57 -19.76 15.30
CA PRO A 22 6.94 -20.03 15.72
C PRO A 22 7.23 -21.54 15.66
N GLU A 23 8.42 -21.88 15.17
CA GLU A 23 8.97 -23.25 15.08
C GLU A 23 8.16 -24.23 14.23
N MET A 24 7.19 -23.75 13.44
CA MET A 24 6.40 -24.59 12.52
C MET A 24 7.14 -24.92 11.21
N GLY A 25 8.39 -24.48 11.06
CA GLY A 25 9.24 -24.76 9.90
C GLY A 25 10.64 -24.17 10.05
N SER A 26 11.44 -24.27 8.98
CA SER A 26 12.77 -23.66 8.87
C SER A 26 12.84 -22.71 7.67
N ASN A 27 13.60 -21.62 7.84
CA ASN A 27 13.95 -20.68 6.78
C ASN A 27 12.73 -20.25 5.93
N CYS A 28 11.67 -19.82 6.61
CA CYS A 28 10.40 -19.55 5.96
C CYS A 28 10.39 -18.24 5.16
N SER A 29 9.57 -18.23 4.12
CA SER A 29 9.34 -17.11 3.22
C SER A 29 7.86 -16.71 3.19
N LEU A 30 7.60 -15.41 3.06
CA LEU A 30 6.26 -14.87 2.87
C LEU A 30 6.01 -14.69 1.37
N VAL A 31 4.96 -15.31 0.84
CA VAL A 31 4.66 -15.33 -0.59
C VAL A 31 3.22 -14.92 -0.82
N LEU A 32 3.02 -13.86 -1.61
CA LEU A 32 1.69 -13.51 -2.13
C LEU A 32 1.49 -14.24 -3.46
N GLN A 33 0.49 -15.12 -3.51
CA GLN A 33 0.20 -15.95 -4.66
C GLN A 33 -0.65 -15.23 -5.71
N SER A 34 -0.73 -15.80 -6.92
CA SER A 34 -1.50 -15.24 -8.04
C SER A 34 -3.00 -15.20 -7.80
N ASN A 35 -3.52 -15.96 -6.84
CA ASN A 35 -4.92 -15.95 -6.41
C ASN A 35 -5.18 -14.95 -5.27
N GLY A 36 -4.19 -14.15 -4.87
CA GLY A 36 -4.31 -13.17 -3.79
C GLY A 36 -4.15 -13.76 -2.39
N GLU A 37 -3.89 -15.06 -2.27
CA GLU A 37 -3.63 -15.68 -0.98
C GLU A 37 -2.19 -15.40 -0.54
N LEU A 38 -2.04 -14.81 0.65
CA LEU A 38 -0.75 -14.65 1.30
C LEU A 38 -0.42 -15.91 2.10
N HIS A 39 0.74 -16.51 1.84
CA HIS A 39 1.25 -17.75 2.43
C HIS A 39 2.58 -17.54 3.14
N ILE A 40 2.81 -18.33 4.18
CA ILE A 40 4.15 -18.60 4.70
C ILE A 40 4.52 -20.01 4.25
N PHE A 41 5.63 -20.14 3.52
CA PHE A 41 6.20 -21.44 3.15
C PHE A 41 7.50 -21.67 3.90
N SER A 42 7.75 -22.90 4.31
CA SER A 42 9.08 -23.36 4.72
C SER A 42 10.04 -23.47 3.53
N ASP A 43 11.33 -23.65 3.81
CA ASP A 43 12.36 -23.86 2.79
C ASP A 43 12.17 -25.11 1.92
N VAL A 44 11.49 -26.13 2.43
CA VAL A 44 11.09 -27.31 1.65
C VAL A 44 9.78 -27.13 0.89
N GLY A 45 9.19 -25.93 0.92
CA GLY A 45 7.96 -25.58 0.21
C GLY A 45 6.66 -26.04 0.90
N ALA A 46 6.73 -26.55 2.13
CA ALA A 46 5.52 -26.92 2.88
C ALA A 46 4.80 -25.66 3.38
N PRO A 47 3.47 -25.55 3.22
CA PRO A 47 2.69 -24.41 3.72
C PRO A 47 2.65 -24.42 5.25
N VAL A 48 3.04 -23.30 5.86
CA VAL A 48 3.06 -23.08 7.32
C VAL A 48 1.84 -22.29 7.78
N TRP A 49 1.43 -21.30 6.99
CA TRP A 49 0.28 -20.42 7.27
C TRP A 49 -0.27 -19.84 5.99
N ARG A 50 -1.55 -19.47 5.98
CA ARG A 50 -2.17 -18.73 4.88
C ARG A 50 -3.35 -17.88 5.35
N THR A 51 -3.76 -16.93 4.51
CA THR A 51 -4.86 -15.99 4.76
C THR A 51 -6.27 -16.57 4.55
N GLU A 52 -6.40 -17.67 3.81
CA GLU A 52 -7.68 -18.30 3.43
C GLU A 52 -8.64 -17.38 2.66
N THR A 53 -8.08 -16.35 1.99
CA THR A 53 -8.83 -15.38 1.18
C THR A 53 -8.46 -15.52 -0.30
N SER A 54 -8.51 -16.75 -0.82
CA SER A 54 -8.23 -17.00 -2.24
C SER A 54 -9.33 -16.39 -3.11
N HIS A 55 -8.91 -15.69 -4.16
CA HIS A 55 -9.74 -15.12 -5.20
C HIS A 55 -9.33 -15.67 -6.59
N GLU A 56 -9.89 -15.10 -7.65
CA GLU A 56 -9.50 -15.43 -9.02
C GLU A 56 -8.02 -15.09 -9.28
N ASN A 57 -7.41 -15.79 -10.23
CA ASN A 57 -6.04 -15.50 -10.61
C ASN A 57 -5.92 -14.08 -11.18
N GLY A 58 -4.95 -13.32 -10.67
CA GLY A 58 -4.75 -11.92 -10.98
C GLY A 58 -3.40 -11.41 -10.45
N LYS A 59 -3.29 -10.09 -10.33
CA LYS A 59 -2.12 -9.43 -9.75
C LYS A 59 -2.54 -8.80 -8.44
N TYR A 60 -1.89 -9.13 -7.35
CA TYR A 60 -2.24 -8.61 -6.02
C TYR A 60 -1.07 -7.85 -5.43
N ALA A 61 -1.35 -6.99 -4.45
CA ALA A 61 -0.30 -6.26 -3.75
C ALA A 61 -0.49 -6.35 -2.23
N LEU A 62 0.59 -6.75 -1.55
CA LEU A 62 0.71 -6.63 -0.10
C LEU A 62 1.26 -5.25 0.23
N VAL A 63 0.51 -4.45 0.98
CA VAL A 63 0.85 -3.06 1.28
C VAL A 63 0.82 -2.84 2.79
N LEU A 64 1.95 -2.39 3.35
CA LEU A 64 1.99 -1.80 4.69
C LEU A 64 1.55 -0.35 4.58
N GLN A 65 0.39 -0.05 5.13
CA GLN A 65 -0.19 1.28 5.16
C GLN A 65 0.48 2.16 6.23
N PRO A 66 0.49 3.50 6.07
CA PRO A 66 1.02 4.43 7.06
C PRO A 66 0.37 4.34 8.45
N ASN A 67 -0.87 3.83 8.53
CA ASN A 67 -1.60 3.62 9.78
C ASN A 67 -1.23 2.30 10.50
N GLY A 68 -0.17 1.62 10.07
CA GLY A 68 0.30 0.36 10.66
C GLY A 68 -0.54 -0.86 10.26
N ASN A 69 -1.45 -0.73 9.30
CA ASN A 69 -2.21 -1.87 8.79
C ASN A 69 -1.49 -2.55 7.63
N VAL A 70 -1.48 -3.88 7.58
CA VAL A 70 -1.02 -4.63 6.40
C VAL A 70 -2.25 -5.13 5.65
N VAL A 71 -2.30 -4.87 4.34
CA VAL A 71 -3.46 -5.13 3.50
C VAL A 71 -3.03 -5.82 2.22
N VAL A 72 -3.78 -6.85 1.81
CA VAL A 72 -3.70 -7.40 0.45
C VAL A 72 -4.79 -6.74 -0.39
N TYR A 73 -4.38 -5.99 -1.39
CA TYR A 73 -5.27 -5.37 -2.36
C TYR A 73 -5.44 -6.23 -3.62
N GLY A 74 -6.62 -6.13 -4.21
CA GLY A 74 -6.99 -6.79 -5.47
C GLY A 74 -6.26 -6.24 -6.70
N SER A 75 -6.70 -6.68 -7.88
CA SER A 75 -6.10 -6.36 -9.17
C SER A 75 -5.85 -4.86 -9.41
N PRO A 76 -4.70 -4.48 -10.00
CA PRO A 76 -4.42 -3.12 -10.39
C PRO A 76 -5.35 -2.71 -11.55
N ILE A 77 -5.89 -1.50 -11.49
CA ILE A 77 -6.78 -0.94 -12.52
C ILE A 77 -6.10 0.17 -13.33
N TRP A 78 -5.05 0.79 -12.79
CA TRP A 78 -4.30 1.86 -13.43
C TRP A 78 -2.85 1.87 -12.96
N SER A 79 -1.94 2.36 -13.81
CA SER A 79 -0.54 2.56 -13.46
C SER A 79 0.09 3.70 -14.27
N THR A 80 1.04 4.43 -13.67
CA THR A 80 1.89 5.38 -14.41
C THR A 80 2.83 4.69 -15.40
N GLY A 81 3.16 3.42 -15.18
CA GLY A 81 4.09 2.68 -16.04
C GLY A 81 5.56 3.08 -15.86
N THR A 82 5.87 3.83 -14.80
CA THR A 82 7.19 4.43 -14.52
C THR A 82 8.14 3.52 -13.74
N HIS A 83 7.87 2.22 -13.70
CA HIS A 83 8.74 1.27 -13.02
C HIS A 83 10.13 1.34 -13.66
N THR A 84 11.15 1.69 -12.88
CA THR A 84 12.52 1.70 -13.38
C THR A 84 12.91 0.26 -13.72
N GLN A 85 13.28 -0.01 -14.98
CA GLN A 85 13.71 -1.34 -15.45
C GLN A 85 15.06 -1.81 -14.84
N THR A 86 15.65 -1.05 -13.92
CA THR A 86 16.90 -1.39 -13.22
C THR A 86 16.76 -2.60 -12.29
N SER A 87 15.59 -3.23 -12.21
CA SER A 87 15.37 -4.52 -11.52
C SER A 87 14.66 -5.56 -12.39
N THR A 88 14.97 -5.63 -13.70
CA THR A 88 14.66 -6.80 -14.54
C THR A 88 15.64 -7.95 -14.35
N LEU A 89 15.92 -8.28 -13.09
CA LEU A 89 16.27 -9.63 -12.63
C LEU A 89 15.51 -9.73 -11.29
N LEU A 90 14.20 -9.91 -11.32
CA LEU A 90 13.55 -11.17 -11.01
C LEU A 90 12.14 -11.15 -11.64
N SER A 91 12.04 -11.60 -12.89
CA SER A 91 10.77 -12.08 -13.43
C SER A 91 10.42 -13.40 -12.74
N SER A 92 9.78 -13.28 -11.57
CA SER A 92 8.81 -14.20 -10.96
C SER A 92 8.59 -13.71 -9.54
N SER A 93 7.40 -13.20 -9.28
CA SER A 93 6.74 -13.08 -7.98
C SER A 93 7.65 -12.82 -6.78
N ILE A 94 7.70 -11.56 -6.30
CA ILE A 94 7.76 -11.14 -4.88
C ILE A 94 8.14 -9.64 -4.89
N LEU A 95 7.15 -8.77 -4.65
CA LEU A 95 7.39 -7.39 -4.25
C LEU A 95 7.50 -7.40 -2.72
N LEU A 96 8.73 -7.49 -2.21
CA LEU A 96 9.04 -7.48 -0.78
C LEU A 96 9.14 -6.02 -0.30
N ILE A 97 8.34 -5.61 0.69
CA ILE A 97 8.49 -4.32 1.37
C ILE A 97 8.61 -4.55 2.88
N LEU A 98 9.82 -4.41 3.40
CA LEU A 98 10.10 -4.21 4.82
C LEU A 98 11.06 -3.03 4.95
N ILE A 99 10.52 -1.84 5.16
CA ILE A 99 11.25 -0.75 5.78
C ILE A 99 10.28 0.02 6.68
N ALA A 100 10.44 -0.20 7.98
CA ALA A 100 9.88 0.66 9.00
C ALA A 100 10.68 1.97 8.97
N SER A 101 10.14 3.01 8.34
CA SER A 101 10.63 4.37 8.56
C SER A 101 10.19 4.81 9.95
N CYS A 102 10.97 4.42 10.95
CA CYS A 102 10.90 4.99 12.29
C CYS A 102 11.29 6.47 12.19
N SER A 103 10.29 7.35 12.19
CA SER A 103 10.51 8.76 12.47
C SER A 103 10.26 8.96 13.95
N SER A 104 11.35 8.95 14.73
CA SER A 104 11.35 9.38 16.12
C SER A 104 10.73 10.78 16.21
N THR A 105 9.58 10.89 16.87
CA THR A 105 8.92 12.17 17.13
C THR A 105 9.56 12.86 18.34
N TRP A 106 10.80 13.30 18.17
CA TRP A 106 11.34 14.43 18.92
C TRP A 106 11.74 15.48 17.89
N PHE A 107 11.25 16.71 18.08
CA PHE A 107 11.18 17.81 17.10
C PHE A 107 10.06 17.66 16.07
N GLY A 108 9.24 18.71 15.93
CA GLY A 108 8.01 18.77 15.14
C GLY A 108 8.19 18.69 13.62
N TYR A 109 8.89 17.66 13.15
CA TYR A 109 8.88 17.27 11.75
C TYR A 109 7.53 16.62 11.43
N PRO A 110 6.85 17.06 10.35
CA PRO A 110 5.60 16.42 9.93
C PRO A 110 5.87 14.95 9.68
N ALA A 111 4.93 14.09 10.11
CA ALA A 111 4.93 12.68 9.75
C ALA A 111 5.22 12.56 8.25
N SER A 112 6.15 11.68 7.88
CA SER A 112 6.45 11.42 6.47
C SER A 112 5.13 11.24 5.73
N PRO A 113 4.88 11.98 4.65
CA PRO A 113 3.69 11.74 3.86
C PRO A 113 3.69 10.26 3.48
N GLY A 114 2.60 9.57 3.78
CA GLY A 114 2.48 8.15 3.48
C GLY A 114 2.67 7.88 1.99
N ASN A 115 2.92 6.63 1.61
CA ASN A 115 3.01 6.24 0.20
C ASN A 115 1.67 5.73 -0.35
N VAL A 116 0.58 5.92 0.39
CA VAL A 116 -0.76 5.40 0.06
C VAL A 116 -1.80 6.52 0.20
N LEU A 117 -2.66 6.65 -0.80
CA LEU A 117 -3.88 7.47 -0.78
C LEU A 117 -5.08 6.55 -1.03
N ARG A 118 -6.01 6.47 -0.08
CA ARG A 118 -7.18 5.58 -0.13
C ARG A 118 -8.40 6.28 -0.73
N SER A 119 -9.39 5.49 -1.14
CA SER A 119 -10.68 6.05 -1.55
C SER A 119 -11.25 7.00 -0.49
N GLY A 120 -11.66 8.20 -0.94
CA GLY A 120 -12.19 9.27 -0.09
C GLY A 120 -11.12 10.15 0.57
N GLU A 121 -9.84 9.81 0.45
CA GLU A 121 -8.75 10.69 0.86
C GLU A 121 -8.36 11.65 -0.28
N GLU A 122 -7.79 12.79 0.11
CA GLU A 122 -7.29 13.80 -0.81
C GLU A 122 -5.81 14.10 -0.57
N LEU A 123 -5.12 14.45 -1.65
CA LEU A 123 -3.80 15.04 -1.64
C LEU A 123 -3.91 16.48 -2.16
N SER A 124 -3.97 17.43 -1.24
CA SER A 124 -4.09 18.86 -1.57
C SER A 124 -2.78 19.43 -2.15
N ILE A 125 -2.84 20.61 -2.78
CA ILE A 125 -1.65 21.29 -3.30
C ILE A 125 -0.48 21.37 -2.31
N GLY A 126 0.73 21.14 -2.82
CA GLY A 126 1.98 21.13 -2.05
C GLY A 126 2.14 19.92 -1.13
N LYS A 127 1.21 18.97 -1.13
CA LYS A 127 1.35 17.68 -0.46
C LYS A 127 1.83 16.61 -1.44
N SER A 128 2.44 15.59 -0.86
CA SER A 128 3.03 14.50 -1.63
C SER A 128 2.74 13.13 -1.01
N LEU A 129 2.88 12.08 -1.80
CA LEU A 129 3.15 10.73 -1.32
C LEU A 129 4.64 10.45 -1.52
N SER A 130 5.30 9.77 -0.58
CA SER A 130 6.76 9.55 -0.67
C SER A 130 7.17 8.15 -0.21
N ILE A 131 8.14 7.56 -0.91
CA ILE A 131 8.84 6.34 -0.48
C ILE A 131 10.25 6.29 -1.09
N GLY A 132 11.27 6.13 -0.25
CA GLY A 132 12.66 6.16 -0.72
C GLY A 132 12.99 7.47 -1.43
N ASN A 133 13.47 7.38 -2.66
CA ASN A 133 13.78 8.50 -3.54
C ASN A 133 12.58 8.96 -4.40
N TYR A 134 11.43 8.30 -4.33
CA TYR A 134 10.27 8.66 -5.15
C TYR A 134 9.29 9.55 -4.38
N THR A 135 8.80 10.57 -5.07
CA THR A 135 7.79 11.49 -4.51
C THR A 135 6.74 11.87 -5.56
N LEU A 136 5.47 11.57 -5.28
CA LEU A 136 4.32 12.00 -6.09
C LEU A 136 3.71 13.25 -5.46
N THR A 137 3.78 14.40 -6.13
CA THR A 137 3.38 15.71 -5.59
C THR A 137 2.23 16.33 -6.38
N MET A 138 1.18 16.75 -5.69
CA MET A 138 0.17 17.65 -6.25
C MET A 138 0.73 19.08 -6.21
N ARG A 139 1.28 19.60 -7.32
CA ARG A 139 1.90 20.93 -7.33
C ARG A 139 0.89 22.07 -7.27
N LYS A 140 1.38 23.26 -6.93
CA LYS A 140 0.58 24.50 -6.81
C LYS A 140 0.02 25.00 -8.15
N ASP A 141 0.66 24.65 -9.26
CA ASP A 141 0.22 24.94 -10.62
C ASP A 141 -0.84 23.93 -11.13
N CYS A 142 -1.38 23.09 -10.24
CA CYS A 142 -2.32 22.02 -10.58
C CYS A 142 -1.75 20.86 -11.38
N ASN A 143 -0.43 20.75 -11.56
CA ASN A 143 0.18 19.56 -12.15
C ASN A 143 0.48 18.49 -11.09
N LEU A 144 -0.01 17.26 -11.30
CA LEU A 144 0.43 16.11 -10.52
C LEU A 144 1.73 15.56 -11.14
N VAL A 145 2.81 15.53 -10.35
CA VAL A 145 4.14 15.16 -10.84
C VAL A 145 4.77 14.09 -9.96
N LEU A 146 5.31 13.05 -10.59
CA LEU A 146 6.11 12.02 -9.96
C LEU A 146 7.60 12.33 -10.19
N TYR A 147 8.33 12.42 -9.08
CA TYR A 147 9.76 12.66 -9.04
C TYR A 147 10.53 11.40 -8.65
N GLU A 148 11.69 11.22 -9.27
CA GLU A 148 12.79 10.37 -8.78
C GLU A 148 13.93 11.30 -8.37
N ASN A 149 14.20 11.38 -7.07
CA ASN A 149 15.00 12.46 -6.49
C ASN A 149 14.37 13.82 -6.83
N ASP A 150 15.04 14.63 -7.65
CA ASP A 150 14.56 15.94 -8.13
C ASP A 150 14.12 15.90 -9.60
N ASP A 151 14.29 14.77 -10.28
CA ASP A 151 13.96 14.62 -11.70
C ASP A 151 12.50 14.20 -11.87
N SER A 152 11.75 14.95 -12.67
CA SER A 152 10.38 14.60 -13.03
C SER A 152 10.38 13.42 -14.01
N ILE A 153 9.82 12.28 -13.60
CA ILE A 153 9.76 11.06 -14.41
C ILE A 153 8.38 10.79 -15.00
N TRP A 154 7.34 11.44 -14.47
CA TRP A 154 5.98 11.42 -15.02
C TRP A 154 5.17 12.62 -14.54
N GLU A 155 4.26 13.10 -15.39
CA GLU A 155 3.35 14.18 -15.03
C GLU A 155 1.98 14.02 -15.70
N SER A 156 0.96 14.58 -15.05
CA SER A 156 -0.41 14.61 -15.56
C SER A 156 -0.63 15.62 -16.71
N ASN A 157 0.34 16.50 -16.96
CA ASN A 157 0.25 17.58 -17.96
C ASN A 157 -0.92 18.54 -17.73
N THR A 158 -1.18 18.89 -16.46
CA THR A 158 -2.33 19.73 -16.06
C THR A 158 -1.94 21.09 -15.49
N SER A 159 -0.69 21.50 -15.75
CA SER A 159 -0.17 22.80 -15.32
C SER A 159 -1.05 23.95 -15.80
N GLU A 160 -1.41 24.85 -14.90
CA GLU A 160 -2.23 26.05 -15.13
C GLU A 160 -3.66 25.77 -15.62
N MET A 161 -4.14 24.52 -15.58
CA MET A 161 -5.50 24.15 -15.97
C MET A 161 -6.54 24.36 -14.85
N GLY A 162 -6.13 24.83 -13.68
CA GLY A 162 -7.00 25.05 -12.52
C GLY A 162 -6.37 25.93 -11.45
N ARG A 163 -7.05 26.03 -10.29
CA ARG A 163 -6.56 26.73 -9.09
C ARG A 163 -6.89 25.92 -7.84
N ILE A 164 -5.99 25.94 -6.86
CA ILE A 164 -6.16 25.24 -5.56
C ILE A 164 -6.60 23.79 -5.77
N CYS A 165 -5.82 23.04 -6.55
CA CYS A 165 -6.19 21.69 -6.93
C CYS A 165 -5.96 20.65 -5.84
N SER A 166 -6.72 19.57 -5.92
CA SER A 166 -6.59 18.39 -5.07
C SER A 166 -6.67 17.13 -5.91
N LEU A 167 -5.79 16.18 -5.63
CA LEU A 167 -5.90 14.82 -6.16
C LEU A 167 -6.81 14.01 -5.23
N VAL A 168 -7.86 13.39 -5.76
CA VAL A 168 -8.84 12.61 -4.98
C VAL A 168 -9.00 11.25 -5.63
N LEU A 169 -8.86 10.19 -4.83
CA LEU A 169 -9.25 8.84 -5.27
C LEU A 169 -10.70 8.59 -4.86
N GLN A 170 -11.58 8.42 -5.83
CA GLN A 170 -13.00 8.20 -5.55
C GLN A 170 -13.29 6.76 -5.12
N SER A 171 -14.48 6.54 -4.53
CA SER A 171 -14.95 5.21 -4.15
C SER A 171 -15.25 4.31 -5.34
N ASN A 172 -15.31 4.85 -6.57
CA ASN A 172 -15.53 4.06 -7.78
C ASN A 172 -14.24 3.59 -8.48
N GLY A 173 -13.08 3.94 -7.91
CA GLY A 173 -11.75 3.67 -8.47
C GLY A 173 -11.19 4.79 -9.35
N GLU A 174 -11.98 5.83 -9.63
CA GLU A 174 -11.53 6.97 -10.45
C GLU A 174 -10.62 7.90 -9.64
N LEU A 175 -9.38 8.08 -10.09
CA LEU A 175 -8.49 9.11 -9.56
C LEU A 175 -8.68 10.40 -10.35
N GLN A 176 -8.88 11.51 -9.65
CA GLN A 176 -9.24 12.80 -10.24
C GLN A 176 -8.37 13.93 -9.71
N ILE A 177 -8.01 14.86 -10.58
CA ILE A 177 -7.56 16.19 -10.17
C ILE A 177 -8.78 17.12 -10.26
N LEU A 178 -9.15 17.70 -9.12
CA LEU A 178 -10.22 18.68 -9.02
C LEU A 178 -9.63 20.05 -8.73
N SER A 179 -10.20 21.11 -9.31
CA SER A 179 -9.90 22.50 -9.01
C SER A 179 -10.86 23.03 -7.92
N GLU A 180 -10.60 24.24 -7.40
CA GLU A 180 -11.50 24.98 -6.51
C GLU A 180 -12.94 25.00 -7.05
N LEU A 181 -13.93 24.73 -6.20
CA LEU A 181 -15.36 24.52 -6.52
C LEU A 181 -15.69 23.22 -7.29
N ALA A 182 -14.77 22.25 -7.29
CA ALA A 182 -14.89 20.94 -7.92
C ALA A 182 -14.99 20.85 -9.48
N PRO A 183 -14.48 21.79 -10.30
CA PRO A 183 -14.24 21.51 -11.72
C PRO A 183 -13.25 20.35 -11.89
N LEU A 184 -13.60 19.40 -12.76
CA LEU A 184 -12.72 18.31 -13.16
C LEU A 184 -11.59 18.85 -14.06
N VAL A 185 -10.34 18.63 -13.66
CA VAL A 185 -9.14 18.97 -14.43
C VAL A 185 -8.64 17.77 -15.22
N TRP A 186 -8.55 16.61 -14.56
CA TRP A 186 -8.05 15.36 -15.15
C TRP A 186 -8.58 14.14 -14.41
N LYS A 187 -8.61 12.99 -15.08
CA LYS A 187 -8.98 11.70 -14.51
C LYS A 187 -8.27 10.53 -15.19
N THR A 188 -8.25 9.37 -14.53
CA THR A 188 -7.63 8.12 -15.02
C THR A 188 -8.49 7.26 -15.95
N GLU A 189 -9.79 7.53 -16.04
CA GLU A 189 -10.80 6.75 -16.77
C GLU A 189 -10.93 5.30 -16.29
N THR A 190 -10.76 5.08 -14.99
CA THR A 190 -10.78 3.73 -14.38
C THR A 190 -11.96 3.48 -13.45
N GLY A 191 -12.90 4.43 -13.37
CA GLY A 191 -14.14 4.28 -12.61
C GLY A 191 -14.98 3.09 -13.10
N THR A 192 -14.98 2.00 -12.34
CA THR A 192 -15.60 0.71 -12.77
C THR A 192 -16.66 0.18 -11.80
N GLY A 193 -16.72 0.70 -10.58
CA GLY A 193 -17.73 0.32 -9.60
C GLY A 193 -17.35 0.72 -8.18
N ASN A 194 -18.30 0.76 -7.26
CA ASN A 194 -18.03 1.17 -5.89
C ASN A 194 -17.18 0.13 -5.14
N GLY A 195 -16.19 0.59 -4.40
CA GLY A 195 -15.22 -0.23 -3.67
C GLY A 195 -14.28 0.63 -2.82
N ASN A 196 -13.26 -0.02 -2.25
CA ASN A 196 -12.25 0.62 -1.42
C ASN A 196 -10.89 0.53 -2.11
N TYR A 197 -10.58 1.50 -2.96
CA TYR A 197 -9.38 1.51 -3.77
C TYR A 197 -8.21 2.14 -3.02
N ALA A 198 -6.99 1.89 -3.52
CA ALA A 198 -5.80 2.54 -3.01
C ALA A 198 -4.85 2.91 -4.16
N LEU A 199 -4.46 4.17 -4.19
CA LEU A 199 -3.32 4.66 -4.96
C LEU A 199 -2.06 4.43 -4.12
N VAL A 200 -1.11 3.69 -4.67
CA VAL A 200 0.12 3.30 -3.97
C VAL A 200 1.33 3.74 -4.79
N LEU A 201 2.20 4.55 -4.18
CA LEU A 201 3.55 4.79 -4.68
C LEU A 201 4.45 3.64 -4.21
N GLN A 202 5.05 2.95 -5.18
CA GLN A 202 5.83 1.74 -4.97
C GLN A 202 7.34 2.07 -4.88
N PRO A 203 8.15 1.24 -4.17
CA PRO A 203 9.60 1.43 -4.07
C PRO A 203 10.38 1.36 -5.40
N ASN A 204 9.74 0.93 -6.49
CA ASN A 204 10.34 0.86 -7.83
C ASN A 204 9.96 2.06 -8.71
N GLY A 205 9.36 3.10 -8.11
CA GLY A 205 8.98 4.32 -8.82
C GLY A 205 7.68 4.22 -9.61
N ASN A 206 6.92 3.13 -9.48
CA ASN A 206 5.60 3.04 -10.10
C ASN A 206 4.50 3.55 -9.17
N VAL A 207 3.50 4.21 -9.73
CA VAL A 207 2.27 4.58 -9.01
C VAL A 207 1.13 3.74 -9.57
N VAL A 208 0.40 3.04 -8.70
CA VAL A 208 -0.61 2.05 -9.10
C VAL A 208 -1.89 2.27 -8.30
N ILE A 209 -3.05 2.19 -8.98
CA ILE A 209 -4.34 2.07 -8.30
C ILE A 209 -4.69 0.60 -8.22
N TYR A 210 -4.84 0.10 -7.00
CA TYR A 210 -5.32 -1.25 -6.72
C TYR A 210 -6.81 -1.26 -6.36
N GLY A 211 -7.47 -2.35 -6.74
CA GLY A 211 -8.85 -2.64 -6.39
C GLY A 211 -9.06 -2.91 -4.89
N SER A 212 -10.29 -3.25 -4.53
CA SER A 212 -10.70 -3.48 -3.14
C SER A 212 -9.78 -4.45 -2.37
N PRO A 213 -9.58 -4.21 -1.05
CA PRO A 213 -8.82 -5.12 -0.20
C PRO A 213 -9.55 -6.47 -0.07
N ILE A 214 -8.77 -7.55 -0.10
CA ILE A 214 -9.27 -8.92 0.06
C ILE A 214 -8.89 -9.51 1.42
N TRP A 215 -7.86 -8.95 2.06
CA TRP A 215 -7.43 -9.34 3.40
C TRP A 215 -6.72 -8.19 4.12
N SER A 216 -6.76 -8.19 5.44
CA SER A 216 -6.02 -7.24 6.27
C SER A 216 -5.70 -7.80 7.66
N THR A 217 -4.57 -7.38 8.25
CA THR A 217 -4.22 -7.68 9.64
C THR A 217 -5.16 -7.03 10.66
N GLY A 218 -5.88 -5.98 10.27
CA GLY A 218 -6.76 -5.23 11.17
C GLY A 218 -5.99 -4.41 12.22
N THR A 219 -4.69 -4.17 12.00
CA THR A 219 -3.79 -3.50 12.96
C THR A 219 -3.78 -1.98 12.81
N HIS A 220 -4.74 -1.41 12.10
CA HIS A 220 -4.88 0.04 11.97
C HIS A 220 -4.84 0.66 13.37
N THR A 221 -3.85 1.51 13.61
CA THR A 221 -3.77 2.25 14.86
C THR A 221 -4.95 3.20 14.87
N LYS A 222 -6.01 2.83 15.60
CA LYS A 222 -6.98 3.83 16.05
C LYS A 222 -6.16 4.80 16.88
N SER A 223 -6.05 6.06 16.45
CA SER A 223 -5.59 7.15 17.32
C SER A 223 -6.21 6.90 18.70
N LYS A 224 -5.36 6.64 19.71
CA LYS A 224 -5.77 6.13 21.03
C LYS A 224 -6.96 6.92 21.56
N THR A 225 -8.15 6.42 21.29
CA THR A 225 -9.38 6.78 21.98
C THR A 225 -9.65 5.59 22.87
N LEU A 226 -9.46 5.80 24.18
CA LEU A 226 -9.69 4.79 25.18
C LEU A 226 -11.10 4.19 25.03
N ASN A 227 -11.15 2.86 25.16
CA ASN A 227 -12.29 1.97 25.45
C ASN A 227 -12.98 1.28 24.28
N ALA A 228 -12.73 -0.04 24.15
CA ALA A 228 -13.72 -1.14 24.21
C ALA A 228 -13.10 -2.45 23.65
N PRO A 229 -13.50 -3.64 24.14
CA PRO A 229 -12.76 -4.89 23.96
C PRO A 229 -12.80 -5.41 22.52
N ARG A 230 -11.65 -5.94 22.08
CA ARG A 230 -11.40 -6.52 20.75
C ARG A 230 -12.10 -7.87 20.62
N THR A 231 -12.94 -8.04 19.61
CA THR A 231 -13.33 -9.37 19.10
C THR A 231 -12.24 -9.85 18.14
N ASN A 232 -11.35 -10.72 18.61
CA ASN A 232 -10.36 -11.39 17.77
C ASN A 232 -11.04 -12.44 16.89
N PHE A 233 -10.93 -12.31 15.58
CA PHE A 233 -11.05 -13.46 14.68
C PHE A 233 -9.69 -14.14 14.65
N SER A 234 -9.54 -15.24 15.38
CA SER A 234 -8.37 -16.11 15.33
C SER A 234 -8.43 -17.00 14.08
N PRO A 235 -7.42 -17.01 13.20
CA PRO A 235 -7.31 -18.06 12.19
C PRO A 235 -7.02 -19.40 12.86
N LYS A 236 -7.71 -20.46 12.42
CA LYS A 236 -7.57 -21.81 12.97
C LYS A 236 -6.34 -22.49 12.38
N ILE A 237 -5.51 -23.06 13.26
CA ILE A 237 -4.39 -23.93 12.93
C ILE A 237 -4.94 -25.25 12.38
N GLN A 238 -4.48 -25.69 11.20
CA GLN A 238 -4.60 -27.09 10.79
C GLN A 238 -3.32 -27.83 11.24
N ASN A 239 -3.49 -28.74 12.19
CA ASN A 239 -2.48 -29.77 12.48
C ASN A 239 -2.59 -30.90 11.43
N PRO A 240 -1.50 -31.64 11.18
CA PRO A 240 -1.30 -32.50 10.01
C PRO A 240 -2.35 -33.60 9.81
#